data_AF-A0A0F9N7E7-F1
#
_entry.id   AF-A0A0F9N7E7-F1
#
_cell.length_a   1.000
_cell.length_b   1.000
_cell.length_c   1.000
_cell.angle_alpha   90.00
_cell.angle_beta   90.00
_cell.angle_gamma   90.00
#
_symmetry.space_group_name_H-M   'P 1'
#
loop_
_entity.id
_entity.type
_entity.pdbx_description
1 polymer ?
#
loop_
_entity_poly.entity_id
_entity_poly.type
_entity_poly.pdbx_seq_one_letter_code
_entity_poly.pdbx_strand_id
1 'polypeptide(L)'
;LKGYLIGRVHPSCHEHNDEIANLGEGPKLIKYVFQPHWYTPNDIPHEQFPKEVADEDISQMERADIGIVALPIGVDCGSEIGWFAGKGKPVVAIIHDWSDPVTNRHAPSRKAQWESLQRHWMVKTFLTKVIIVGDELTVDKADPILFDKVIYIPEDYNVYDQLDELVDDWKVIKPWYPRHPNV
;
A
#
# COMPACT_ATOMS: atom_id res chain seq x y z
N LEU A 1 2.55 1.36 15.86
CA LEU A 1 2.20 0.47 14.75
C LEU A 1 3.45 0.05 13.98
N LYS A 2 3.41 -1.13 13.37
CA LYS A 2 4.38 -1.66 12.42
C LYS A 2 3.69 -1.78 11.06
N GLY A 3 4.30 -1.24 10.01
CA GLY A 3 3.83 -1.41 8.64
C GLY A 3 4.51 -2.58 7.95
N TYR A 4 3.82 -3.17 6.99
CA TYR A 4 4.40 -4.04 5.96
C TYR A 4 4.16 -3.39 4.61
N LEU A 5 5.23 -3.17 3.84
CA LEU A 5 5.14 -2.62 2.51
C LEU A 5 4.77 -3.72 1.51
N ILE A 6 3.58 -3.61 0.95
CA ILE A 6 3.07 -4.40 -0.16
C ILE A 6 3.45 -3.67 -1.46
N GLY A 7 4.51 -4.14 -2.11
CA GLY A 7 5.04 -3.53 -3.33
C GLY A 7 5.69 -4.58 -4.22
N ARG A 8 5.87 -4.25 -5.50
CA ARG A 8 6.62 -5.12 -6.41
C ARG A 8 8.08 -5.16 -5.97
N VAL A 9 8.64 -6.36 -5.84
CA VAL A 9 10.06 -6.58 -5.50
C VAL A 9 11.00 -6.47 -6.71
N HIS A 10 10.48 -6.11 -7.89
CA HIS A 10 11.32 -5.91 -9.07
C HIS A 10 12.28 -4.73 -8.86
N PRO A 11 13.56 -4.80 -9.28
CA PRO A 11 14.56 -3.75 -9.04
C PRO A 11 14.12 -2.35 -9.47
N SER A 12 13.35 -2.23 -10.56
CA SER A 12 12.81 -0.94 -11.02
C SER A 12 11.80 -0.28 -10.06
N CYS A 13 11.39 -0.98 -9.00
CA CYS A 13 10.41 -0.51 -8.03
C CYS A 13 11.02 -0.23 -6.65
N HIS A 14 12.27 -0.65 -6.39
CA HIS A 14 12.89 -0.55 -5.06
C HIS A 14 12.96 0.90 -4.58
N GLU A 15 13.40 1.82 -5.42
CA GLU A 15 13.49 3.25 -5.07
C GLU A 15 12.11 3.81 -4.69
N HIS A 16 11.07 3.54 -5.49
CA HIS A 16 9.72 3.97 -5.15
C HIS A 16 9.21 3.34 -3.85
N ASN A 17 9.51 2.05 -3.63
CA ASN A 17 9.15 1.35 -2.40
C ASN A 17 9.85 1.96 -1.17
N ASP A 18 11.14 2.27 -1.28
CA ASP A 18 11.94 2.93 -0.24
C ASP A 18 11.33 4.29 0.10
N GLU A 19 10.99 5.08 -0.91
CA GLU A 19 10.37 6.39 -0.73
C GLU A 19 9.04 6.30 -0.02
N ILE A 20 8.14 5.41 -0.46
CA ILE A 20 6.87 5.18 0.23
C ILE A 20 7.10 4.77 1.69
N ALA A 21 8.02 3.85 1.96
CA ALA A 21 8.34 3.43 3.32
C ALA A 21 8.92 4.56 4.20
N ASN A 22 9.61 5.53 3.59
CA ASN A 22 10.27 6.65 4.26
C ASN A 22 9.49 7.96 4.23
N LEU A 23 8.34 8.03 3.55
CA LEU A 23 7.41 9.18 3.55
C LEU A 23 6.99 9.63 4.96
N GLY A 24 7.26 8.81 5.97
CA GLY A 24 7.17 9.24 7.34
C GLY A 24 8.35 8.88 8.24
N GLU A 25 9.58 9.26 7.91
CA GLU A 25 10.65 9.34 8.94
C GLU A 25 10.39 10.49 9.95
N GLY A 26 10.39 10.20 11.27
CA GLY A 26 10.07 11.14 12.36
C GLY A 26 9.42 10.48 13.60
N PRO A 27 8.93 11.25 14.59
CA PRO A 27 8.36 10.70 15.83
C PRO A 27 6.88 10.29 15.64
N LYS A 28 6.58 9.03 15.28
CA LYS A 28 5.25 8.66 14.72
C LYS A 28 4.60 7.40 15.28
N LEU A 29 3.30 7.31 15.01
CA LEU A 29 2.45 6.13 15.16
C LEU A 29 3.05 4.89 14.50
N ILE A 30 3.45 4.96 13.22
CA ILE A 30 4.16 3.89 12.53
C ILE A 30 5.65 4.03 12.83
N LYS A 31 6.19 3.07 13.58
CA LYS A 31 7.58 3.10 14.05
C LYS A 31 8.56 2.51 13.05
N TYR A 32 8.05 1.68 12.14
CA TYR A 32 8.84 0.88 11.22
C TYR A 32 7.94 0.34 10.11
N VAL A 33 8.45 0.29 8.88
CA VAL A 33 7.82 -0.36 7.73
C VAL A 33 8.76 -1.46 7.23
N PHE A 34 8.32 -2.72 7.29
CA PHE A 34 9.05 -3.82 6.68
C PHE A 34 8.96 -3.73 5.16
N GLN A 35 10.07 -3.98 4.47
CA GLN A 35 10.19 -3.83 3.03
C GLN A 35 10.73 -5.12 2.40
N PRO A 36 9.87 -5.95 1.76
CA PRO A 36 10.25 -7.29 1.28
C PRO A 36 11.42 -7.30 0.30
N HIS A 37 11.60 -6.22 -0.49
CA HIS A 37 12.64 -6.16 -1.51
C HIS A 37 14.08 -6.14 -0.97
N TRP A 38 14.29 -5.81 0.31
CA TRP A 38 15.61 -5.88 0.94
C TRP A 38 16.04 -7.29 1.33
N TYR A 39 15.08 -8.22 1.44
CA TYR A 39 15.34 -9.61 1.81
C TYR A 39 15.18 -10.57 0.63
N THR A 40 14.39 -10.19 -0.38
CA THR A 40 14.09 -11.02 -1.54
C THR A 40 15.29 -11.15 -2.47
N PRO A 41 15.70 -12.37 -2.87
CA PRO A 41 16.71 -12.57 -3.91
C PRO A 41 16.31 -11.93 -5.25
N ASN A 42 17.20 -11.15 -5.85
CA ASN A 42 16.91 -10.41 -7.10
C ASN A 42 17.40 -11.12 -8.37
N ASP A 43 18.14 -12.23 -8.22
CA ASP A 43 18.91 -12.88 -9.28
C ASP A 43 18.46 -14.32 -9.58
N ILE A 44 17.46 -14.83 -8.86
CA ILE A 44 16.90 -16.16 -9.09
C ILE A 44 15.44 -16.09 -9.57
N PRO A 45 14.98 -17.01 -10.43
CA PRO A 45 13.58 -17.12 -10.79
C PRO A 45 12.69 -17.44 -9.57
N HIS A 46 11.43 -16.99 -9.57
CA HIS A 46 10.49 -17.19 -8.46
C HIS A 46 10.27 -18.67 -8.13
N GLU A 47 10.29 -19.57 -9.11
CA GLU A 47 10.16 -21.01 -8.91
C GLU A 47 11.33 -21.65 -8.14
N GLN A 48 12.42 -20.90 -7.95
CA GLN A 48 13.61 -21.30 -7.19
C GLN A 48 13.71 -20.59 -5.84
N PHE A 49 12.72 -19.78 -5.47
CA PHE A 49 12.76 -19.06 -4.20
C PHE A 49 12.80 -20.06 -3.03
N PRO A 50 13.76 -19.89 -2.10
CA PRO A 50 13.75 -20.64 -0.86
C PRO A 50 12.44 -20.39 -0.12
N LYS A 51 11.88 -21.42 0.52
CA LYS A 51 10.63 -21.31 1.29
C LYS A 51 10.76 -20.26 2.40
N GLU A 52 11.97 -20.09 2.92
CA GLU A 52 12.33 -19.13 3.96
C GLU A 52 12.02 -17.68 3.55
N VAL A 53 12.04 -17.36 2.24
CA VAL A 53 11.64 -16.04 1.73
C VAL A 53 10.15 -15.80 2.01
N ALA A 54 9.30 -16.74 1.61
CA ALA A 54 7.86 -16.66 1.85
C ALA A 54 7.51 -16.74 3.35
N ASP A 55 8.24 -17.55 4.12
CA ASP A 55 8.03 -17.68 5.57
C ASP A 55 8.36 -16.37 6.32
N GLU A 56 9.41 -15.66 5.89
CA GLU A 56 9.75 -14.36 6.46
C GLU A 56 8.67 -13.32 6.13
N ASP A 57 8.20 -13.25 4.88
CA ASP A 57 7.12 -12.34 4.51
C ASP A 57 5.85 -12.62 5.33
N ILE A 58 5.45 -13.88 5.48
CA ILE A 58 4.30 -14.26 6.31
C ILE A 58 4.51 -13.84 7.78
N SER A 59 5.69 -14.12 8.35
CA SER A 59 6.05 -13.72 9.72
C SER A 59 5.98 -12.19 9.92
N GLN A 60 6.41 -11.42 8.93
CA GLN A 60 6.36 -9.96 8.98
C GLN A 60 4.95 -9.42 8.80
N MET A 61 4.15 -10.00 7.90
CA MET A 61 2.72 -9.68 7.78
C MET A 61 1.94 -9.99 9.08
N GLU A 62 2.27 -11.07 9.78
CA GLU A 62 1.70 -11.40 11.08
C GLU A 62 2.02 -10.36 12.15
N ARG A 63 3.25 -9.86 12.17
CA ARG A 63 3.74 -8.84 13.10
C ARG A 63 3.29 -7.43 12.77
N ALA A 64 2.98 -7.15 11.51
CA ALA A 64 2.55 -5.83 11.06
C ALA A 64 1.13 -5.52 11.52
N ASP A 65 0.87 -4.27 11.88
CA ASP A 65 -0.46 -3.79 12.24
C ASP A 65 -1.24 -3.29 11.02
N ILE A 66 -0.54 -2.95 9.93
CA ILE A 66 -1.09 -2.33 8.71
C ILE A 66 -0.31 -2.78 7.47
N GLY A 67 -1.03 -2.99 6.37
CA GLY A 67 -0.45 -3.14 5.03
C GLY A 67 -0.39 -1.79 4.32
N ILE A 68 0.78 -1.42 3.79
CA ILE A 68 1.01 -0.17 3.05
C ILE A 68 1.28 -0.55 1.60
N VAL A 69 0.46 -0.09 0.66
CA VAL A 69 0.56 -0.48 -0.75
C VAL A 69 1.28 0.59 -1.55
N ALA A 70 2.38 0.19 -2.19
CA ALA A 70 3.07 0.95 -3.22
C ALA A 70 2.59 0.53 -4.62
N LEU A 71 2.28 1.49 -5.48
CA LEU A 71 1.72 1.24 -6.81
C LEU A 71 2.79 1.38 -7.91
N PRO A 72 2.71 0.61 -9.01
CA PRO A 72 1.70 -0.39 -9.35
C PRO A 72 1.93 -1.72 -8.64
N ILE A 73 0.84 -2.47 -8.43
CA ILE A 73 0.87 -3.79 -7.79
C ILE A 73 1.04 -4.93 -8.79
N GLY A 74 1.64 -6.03 -8.31
CA GLY A 74 1.71 -7.32 -9.01
C GLY A 74 0.68 -8.33 -8.50
N VAL A 75 0.77 -9.57 -8.99
CA VAL A 75 -0.08 -10.69 -8.55
C VAL A 75 0.13 -10.98 -7.06
N ASP A 76 1.38 -11.08 -6.62
CA ASP A 76 1.73 -11.41 -5.23
C ASP A 76 1.23 -10.33 -4.25
N CYS A 77 1.35 -9.05 -4.65
CA CYS A 77 0.78 -7.93 -3.89
C CYS A 77 -0.73 -8.10 -3.65
N GLY A 78 -1.47 -8.61 -4.64
CA GLY A 78 -2.91 -8.88 -4.50
C GLY A 78 -3.21 -9.94 -3.44
N SER A 79 -2.35 -10.96 -3.33
CA SER A 79 -2.43 -11.99 -2.29
C SER A 79 -2.20 -11.41 -0.90
N GLU A 80 -1.15 -10.59 -0.73
CA GLU A 80 -0.82 -9.91 0.53
C GLU A 80 -1.95 -8.97 0.98
N ILE A 81 -2.49 -8.16 0.06
CA ILE A 81 -3.63 -7.28 0.33
C ILE A 81 -4.83 -8.08 0.82
N GLY A 82 -5.15 -9.19 0.15
CA GLY A 82 -6.22 -10.10 0.56
C GLY A 82 -5.96 -10.72 1.93
N TRP A 83 -4.71 -11.07 2.24
CA TRP A 83 -4.31 -11.60 3.55
C TRP A 83 -4.55 -10.60 4.67
N PHE A 84 -4.09 -9.34 4.53
CA PHE A 84 -4.32 -8.29 5.53
C PHE A 84 -5.82 -8.05 5.75
N ALA A 85 -6.58 -7.92 4.67
CA ALA A 85 -8.04 -7.73 4.75
C ALA A 85 -8.73 -8.93 5.42
N GLY A 86 -8.33 -10.16 5.10
CA GLY A 86 -8.84 -11.39 5.72
C GLY A 86 -8.51 -11.51 7.21
N LYS A 87 -7.44 -10.86 7.67
CA LYS A 87 -7.07 -10.75 9.09
C LYS A 87 -7.71 -9.54 9.79
N GLY A 88 -8.55 -8.78 9.10
CA GLY A 88 -9.16 -7.56 9.64
C GLY A 88 -8.14 -6.45 9.91
N LYS A 89 -6.98 -6.50 9.25
CA LYS A 89 -5.95 -5.46 9.35
C LYS A 89 -6.17 -4.42 8.25
N PRO A 90 -5.97 -3.12 8.54
CA PRO A 90 -6.11 -2.06 7.56
C PRO A 90 -5.09 -2.22 6.41
N VAL A 91 -5.52 -1.80 5.22
CA VAL A 91 -4.67 -1.73 4.02
C VAL A 91 -4.79 -0.34 3.41
N VAL A 92 -3.68 0.38 3.29
CA VAL A 92 -3.66 1.76 2.78
C VAL A 92 -2.78 1.82 1.55
N ALA A 93 -3.33 2.28 0.42
CA ALA A 93 -2.53 2.60 -0.75
C ALA A 93 -2.04 4.04 -0.69
N ILE A 94 -0.77 4.26 -1.01
CA ILE A 94 -0.18 5.59 -1.08
C ILE A 94 0.16 5.90 -2.54
N ILE A 95 -0.32 7.04 -3.01
CA ILE A 95 -0.08 7.60 -4.34
C ILE A 95 0.76 8.86 -4.17
N HIS A 96 2.00 8.80 -4.65
CA HIS A 96 2.99 9.87 -4.48
C HIS A 96 3.88 9.98 -5.72
N ASP A 97 4.06 11.19 -6.24
CA ASP A 97 5.02 11.44 -7.30
C ASP A 97 6.42 11.38 -6.70
N TRP A 98 7.32 10.61 -7.32
CA TRP A 98 8.71 10.63 -6.94
C TRP A 98 9.61 10.74 -8.17
N SER A 99 10.65 11.57 -8.03
CA SER A 99 11.72 11.72 -9.01
C SER A 99 13.05 11.77 -8.29
N ASP A 100 14.00 10.94 -8.71
CA ASP A 100 15.38 11.05 -8.26
C ASP A 100 16.06 12.24 -8.98
N PRO A 101 16.46 13.30 -8.27
CA PRO A 101 17.12 14.46 -8.88
C PRO A 101 18.54 14.13 -9.40
N VAL A 102 19.15 13.03 -8.95
CA VAL A 102 20.51 12.61 -9.31
C VAL A 102 20.50 11.67 -10.52
N THR A 103 19.62 10.67 -10.52
CA THR A 103 19.57 9.68 -11.61
C THR A 103 18.56 10.01 -12.71
N ASN A 104 17.73 11.05 -12.51
CA ASN A 104 16.61 11.43 -13.39
C ASN A 104 15.66 10.25 -13.67
N ARG A 105 15.58 9.31 -12.71
CA ARG A 105 14.58 8.25 -12.69
C ARG A 105 13.30 8.80 -12.11
N HIS A 106 12.19 8.32 -12.66
CA HIS A 106 10.87 8.72 -12.21
C HIS A 106 10.11 7.48 -11.78
N ALA A 107 9.53 7.54 -10.58
CA ALA A 107 8.44 6.65 -10.24
C ALA A 107 7.30 6.86 -11.26
N PRO A 108 6.38 5.88 -11.38
CA PRO A 108 5.13 6.10 -12.08
C PRO A 108 4.47 7.37 -11.54
N SER A 109 3.97 8.26 -12.41
CA SER A 109 3.29 9.47 -11.95
C SER A 109 2.05 9.13 -11.11
N ARG A 110 1.58 10.06 -10.27
CA ARG A 110 0.33 9.90 -9.49
C ARG A 110 -0.85 9.50 -10.36
N LYS A 111 -0.94 10.09 -11.56
CA LYS A 111 -1.93 9.70 -12.57
C LYS A 111 -1.78 8.24 -13.01
N ALA A 112 -0.55 7.79 -13.31
CA ALA A 112 -0.30 6.40 -13.70
C ALA A 112 -0.59 5.41 -12.56
N GLN A 113 -0.25 5.78 -11.32
CA GLN A 113 -0.56 4.98 -10.12
C GLN A 113 -2.08 4.87 -9.92
N TRP A 114 -2.81 5.99 -10.04
CA TRP A 114 -4.26 6.01 -9.95
C TRP A 114 -4.93 5.17 -11.05
N GLU A 115 -4.53 5.36 -12.31
CA GLU A 115 -5.05 4.58 -13.44
C GLU A 115 -4.73 3.08 -13.29
N SER A 116 -3.59 2.74 -12.70
CA SER A 116 -3.25 1.36 -12.34
C SER A 116 -4.23 0.81 -11.30
N LEU A 117 -4.40 1.52 -10.18
CA LEU A 117 -5.32 1.12 -9.11
C LEU A 117 -6.76 0.93 -9.61
N GLN A 118 -7.24 1.81 -10.49
CA GLN A 118 -8.59 1.75 -11.06
C GLN A 118 -8.89 0.41 -11.75
N ARG A 119 -7.87 -0.29 -12.28
CA ARG A 119 -8.00 -1.58 -12.99
C ARG A 119 -8.17 -2.78 -12.05
N HIS A 120 -7.88 -2.63 -10.76
CA HIS A 120 -7.87 -3.73 -9.80
C HIS A 120 -9.12 -3.73 -8.89
N TRP A 121 -10.30 -4.01 -9.47
CA TRP A 121 -11.59 -3.98 -8.75
C TRP A 121 -11.62 -4.76 -7.43
N MET A 122 -11.00 -5.95 -7.37
CA MET A 122 -10.88 -6.73 -6.14
C MET A 122 -9.99 -6.04 -5.10
N VAL A 123 -8.83 -5.53 -5.51
CA VAL A 123 -7.90 -4.85 -4.60
C VAL A 123 -8.52 -3.58 -4.03
N LYS A 124 -9.17 -2.76 -4.88
CA LYS A 124 -9.89 -1.55 -4.45
C LYS A 124 -10.88 -1.84 -3.32
N THR A 125 -11.52 -3.00 -3.35
CA THR A 125 -12.50 -3.43 -2.34
C THR A 125 -11.84 -3.65 -0.99
N PHE A 126 -10.63 -4.20 -0.96
CA PHE A 126 -9.88 -4.49 0.27
C PHE A 126 -9.14 -3.30 0.86
N LEU A 127 -8.92 -2.22 0.10
CA LEU A 127 -8.31 -1.01 0.64
C LEU A 127 -9.21 -0.36 1.69
N THR A 128 -8.61 0.04 2.80
CA THR A 128 -9.24 0.86 3.84
C THR A 128 -9.25 2.32 3.42
N LYS A 129 -8.11 2.84 2.93
CA LYS A 129 -7.95 4.21 2.43
C LYS A 129 -6.98 4.24 1.25
N VAL A 130 -7.09 5.30 0.45
CA VAL A 130 -6.13 5.70 -0.58
C VAL A 130 -5.65 7.09 -0.21
N ILE A 131 -4.36 7.23 0.04
CA ILE A 131 -3.73 8.50 0.36
C ILE A 131 -3.07 9.02 -0.90
N ILE A 132 -3.40 10.26 -1.27
CA ILE A 132 -2.77 10.97 -2.38
C ILE A 132 -1.94 12.10 -1.77
N VAL A 133 -0.63 12.05 -2.01
CA VAL A 133 0.31 13.06 -1.52
C VAL A 133 0.47 14.17 -2.56
N GLY A 134 0.44 15.41 -2.09
CA GLY A 134 0.56 16.63 -2.89
C GLY A 134 -0.74 17.13 -3.51
N ASP A 135 -0.62 18.07 -4.46
CA ASP A 135 -1.76 18.78 -5.05
C ASP A 135 -2.81 17.82 -5.62
N GLU A 136 -4.09 18.17 -5.47
CA GLU A 136 -5.24 17.32 -5.80
C GLU A 136 -5.12 16.72 -7.21
N LEU A 137 -4.76 15.44 -7.27
CA LEU A 137 -5.02 14.62 -8.44
C LEU A 137 -6.54 14.64 -8.66
N THR A 138 -7.02 15.03 -9.84
CA THR A 138 -8.46 14.94 -10.15
C THR A 138 -8.88 13.47 -10.15
N VAL A 139 -9.33 13.00 -8.99
CA VAL A 139 -9.90 11.67 -8.84
C VAL A 139 -11.32 11.70 -9.40
N ASP A 140 -11.59 10.78 -10.32
CA ASP A 140 -12.94 10.55 -10.80
C ASP A 140 -13.81 10.05 -9.64
N LYS A 141 -14.67 10.93 -9.11
CA LYS A 141 -15.64 10.60 -8.07
C LYS A 141 -16.68 9.57 -8.51
N ALA A 142 -16.67 9.16 -9.79
CA ALA A 142 -17.52 8.09 -10.31
C ALA A 142 -17.04 6.68 -9.92
N ASP A 143 -15.83 6.46 -9.38
CA ASP A 143 -15.42 5.12 -8.95
C ASP A 143 -16.19 4.71 -7.68
N PRO A 144 -17.15 3.76 -7.78
CA PRO A 144 -18.06 3.45 -6.68
C PRO A 144 -17.39 2.69 -5.53
N ILE A 145 -16.13 2.26 -5.69
CA ILE A 145 -15.40 1.50 -4.67
C ILE A 145 -14.43 2.40 -3.90
N LEU A 146 -13.91 3.46 -4.54
CA LEU A 146 -12.86 4.31 -3.97
C LEU A 146 -13.34 5.68 -3.50
N PHE A 147 -14.52 6.16 -3.93
CA PHE A 147 -14.93 7.55 -3.73
C PHE A 147 -14.93 8.03 -2.26
N ASP A 148 -15.17 7.12 -1.30
CA ASP A 148 -15.18 7.40 0.15
C ASP A 148 -13.87 7.00 0.87
N LYS A 149 -12.90 6.47 0.11
CA LYS A 149 -11.61 5.98 0.62
C LYS A 149 -10.46 6.96 0.39
N VAL A 150 -10.62 7.94 -0.49
CA VAL A 150 -9.55 8.85 -0.88
C VAL A 150 -9.36 9.97 0.15
N ILE A 151 -8.10 10.23 0.48
CA ILE A 151 -7.64 11.33 1.35
C ILE A 151 -6.50 12.03 0.64
N TYR A 152 -6.50 13.36 0.68
CA TYR A 152 -5.41 14.19 0.17
C TYR A 152 -4.57 14.70 1.33
N ILE A 153 -3.24 14.57 1.20
CA ILE A 153 -2.27 15.05 2.18
C ILE A 153 -1.29 15.96 1.45
N PRO A 154 -1.04 17.20 1.91
CA PRO A 154 -0.03 18.08 1.32
C PRO A 154 1.39 17.46 1.33
N GLU A 155 2.28 17.86 0.40
CA GLU A 155 3.63 17.28 0.32
C GLU A 155 4.51 17.57 1.54
N ASP A 156 4.27 18.70 2.22
CA ASP A 156 4.97 19.10 3.43
C ASP A 156 4.44 18.38 4.69
N TYR A 157 3.36 17.61 4.55
CA TYR A 157 2.77 16.87 5.65
C TYR A 157 3.31 15.45 5.74
N ASN A 158 3.39 15.01 6.98
CA ASN A 158 3.82 13.68 7.32
C ASN A 158 2.67 12.67 7.15
N VAL A 159 2.76 11.85 6.11
CA VAL A 159 1.71 10.89 5.74
C VAL A 159 1.36 9.94 6.90
N TYR A 160 2.35 9.47 7.66
CA TYR A 160 2.11 8.50 8.73
C TYR A 160 1.57 9.09 10.03
N ASP A 161 1.69 10.41 10.24
CA ASP A 161 1.03 11.08 11.37
C ASP A 161 -0.48 11.21 11.10
N GLN A 162 -0.87 11.40 9.84
CA GLN A 162 -2.29 11.50 9.47
C GLN A 162 -3.01 10.16 9.56
N LEU A 163 -2.28 9.05 9.71
CA LEU A 163 -2.88 7.74 9.98
C LEU A 163 -3.41 7.63 11.42
N ASP A 164 -2.95 8.44 12.39
CA ASP A 164 -3.46 8.43 13.77
C ASP A 164 -4.95 8.75 13.82
N GLU A 165 -5.37 9.79 13.11
CA GLU A 165 -6.78 10.20 13.02
C GLU A 165 -7.65 9.12 12.36
N LEU A 166 -7.04 8.24 11.55
CA LEU A 166 -7.73 7.18 10.83
C LEU A 166 -7.85 5.88 11.65
N VAL A 167 -6.98 5.67 12.66
CA VAL A 167 -6.98 4.45 13.49
C VAL A 167 -8.27 4.27 14.28
N ASP A 168 -8.89 5.37 14.72
CA ASP A 168 -10.15 5.29 15.46
C ASP A 168 -11.33 4.85 14.58
N ASP A 169 -11.31 5.17 13.29
CA ASP A 169 -12.29 4.67 12.31
C ASP A 169 -12.07 3.20 11.92
N TRP A 170 -10.84 2.66 12.08
CA TRP A 170 -10.51 1.28 11.70
C TRP A 170 -11.23 0.23 12.54
N LYS A 171 -11.64 0.57 13.77
CA LYS A 171 -12.42 -0.32 14.65
C LYS A 171 -13.84 -0.60 14.13
N VAL A 172 -14.26 0.07 13.05
CA VAL A 172 -15.61 -0.02 12.47
C VAL A 172 -15.64 -0.83 11.17
N ILE A 173 -14.52 -1.41 10.71
CA ILE A 173 -14.53 -2.31 9.54
C ILE A 173 -15.27 -3.60 9.91
N LYS A 174 -16.60 -3.56 9.84
CA LYS A 174 -17.44 -4.74 9.79
C LYS A 174 -17.16 -5.40 8.45
N PRO A 175 -16.93 -6.73 8.40
CA PRO A 175 -16.78 -7.43 7.13
C PRO A 175 -17.97 -7.04 6.24
N TRP A 176 -17.67 -6.42 5.10
CA TRP A 176 -18.67 -6.00 4.13
C TRP A 176 -19.28 -7.27 3.51
N TYR A 177 -20.29 -7.79 4.19
CA TYR A 177 -21.30 -8.65 3.62
C TYR A 177 -22.62 -7.90 3.79
N PRO A 178 -23.06 -7.11 2.79
CA PRO A 178 -24.49 -7.00 2.63
C PRO A 178 -24.95 -8.44 2.38
N ARG A 179 -25.59 -9.06 3.39
CA ARG A 179 -26.47 -10.19 3.10
C ARG A 179 -27.45 -9.62 2.10
N HIS A 180 -27.27 -9.91 0.82
CA HIS A 180 -28.37 -9.73 -0.12
C HIS A 180 -29.48 -10.60 0.46
N PRO A 181 -30.64 -10.03 0.85
CA PRO A 181 -31.67 -10.82 1.48
C PRO A 181 -32.31 -11.85 0.53
N ASN A 182 -31.85 -11.95 -0.72
CA ASN A 182 -32.50 -12.70 -1.80
C ASN A 182 -31.52 -13.42 -2.76
N VAL A 183 -30.39 -13.96 -2.30
CA VAL A 183 -29.59 -14.94 -3.09
C VAL A 183 -29.41 -16.22 -2.30
#